data_AF-A0A8E2QXB2-F1
#
_entry.id   AF-A0A8E2QXB2-F1
#
_cell.length_a   1.000
_cell.length_b   1.000
_cell.length_c   1.000
_cell.angle_alpha   90.00
_cell.angle_beta   90.00
_cell.angle_gamma   90.00
#
_symmetry.space_group_name_H-M   'P 1'
#
loop_
_entity.id
_entity.type
_entity.pdbx_description
1 polymer ?
#
loop_
_entity_poly.entity_id
_entity_poly.type
_entity_poly.pdbx_seq_one_letter_code
_entity_poly.pdbx_strand_id
1 'polypeptide(L)'
;MIKSEYIKDFSFRTNLTQKQSKKILESVYVHLIEVLIDQQEVFTHIGKFYIDQQHVHNQFYKGQQKILKIKLNKIERGLINERSKK
;
A
#
# COMPACT_ATOMS: atom_id res chain seq x y z
N MET A 1 -8.90 -0.84 14.09
CA MET A 1 -7.65 -0.35 14.70
C MET A 1 -7.32 1.01 14.08
N ILE A 2 -7.23 2.04 14.92
CA ILE A 2 -6.92 3.41 14.50
C ILE A 2 -5.39 3.51 14.25
N LYS A 3 -4.95 4.40 13.35
CA LYS A 3 -3.51 4.60 13.01
C LYS A 3 -2.63 4.76 14.26
N SER A 4 -3.10 5.49 15.28
CA SER A 4 -2.39 5.70 16.54
C SER A 4 -2.26 4.44 17.39
N GLU A 5 -3.28 3.58 17.42
CA GLU A 5 -3.24 2.28 18.12
C GLU A 5 -2.22 1.36 17.48
N TYR A 6 -2.17 1.32 16.15
CA TYR A 6 -1.18 0.52 15.43
C TYR A 6 0.25 0.97 15.69
N ILE A 7 0.51 2.28 15.74
CA ILE A 7 1.85 2.82 16.03
C ILE A 7 2.28 2.39 17.44
N LYS A 8 1.39 2.47 18.44
CA LYS A 8 1.68 2.04 19.80
C LYS A 8 2.03 0.55 19.85
N ASP A 9 1.20 -0.27 19.24
CA ASP A 9 1.37 -1.72 19.22
C ASP A 9 2.64 -2.14 18.44
N PHE A 10 2.89 -1.54 17.27
CA PHE A 10 4.14 -1.75 16.52
C PHE A 10 5.36 -1.33 17.35
N SER A 11 5.31 -0.17 18.01
CA SER A 11 6.42 0.31 18.84
C SER A 11 6.73 -0.63 20.01
N PHE A 12 5.70 -1.20 20.64
CA PHE A 12 5.83 -2.18 21.69
C PHE A 12 6.47 -3.48 21.16
N ARG A 13 5.97 -4.01 20.05
CA ARG A 13 6.46 -5.26 19.45
C ARG A 13 7.89 -5.17 18.93
N THR A 14 8.33 -4.00 18.46
CA THR A 14 9.68 -3.80 17.90
C THR A 14 10.66 -3.20 18.89
N ASN A 15 10.25 -2.94 20.14
CA ASN A 15 11.04 -2.21 21.14
C ASN A 15 11.61 -0.88 20.62
N LEU A 16 10.78 -0.13 19.89
CA LEU A 16 11.13 1.18 19.36
C LEU A 16 10.32 2.27 20.07
N THR A 17 10.80 3.51 20.01
CA THR A 17 9.96 4.64 20.41
C THR A 17 8.83 4.84 19.40
N GLN A 18 7.66 5.30 19.86
CA GLN A 18 6.55 5.65 18.95
C GLN A 18 6.97 6.63 17.85
N LYS A 19 7.94 7.52 18.13
CA LYS A 19 8.51 8.46 17.16
C LYS A 19 9.28 7.73 16.04
N GLN A 20 10.11 6.74 16.38
CA GLN A 20 10.83 5.92 15.40
C GLN A 20 9.87 5.04 14.61
N SER A 21 8.92 4.37 15.28
CA SER A 21 7.88 3.56 14.65
C SER A 21 7.07 4.36 13.63
N LYS A 22 6.65 5.58 13.99
CA LYS A 22 5.94 6.48 13.08
C LYS A 22 6.77 6.76 11.81
N LYS A 23 8.04 7.12 11.96
CA LYS A 23 8.93 7.40 10.82
C LYS A 23 9.12 6.20 9.90
N ILE A 24 9.29 5.00 10.47
CA ILE A 24 9.45 3.76 9.70
C ILE A 24 8.17 3.49 8.91
N LEU A 25 7.00 3.54 9.55
CA LEU A 25 5.72 3.31 8.89
C LEU A 25 5.48 4.33 7.77
N GLU A 26 5.75 5.61 8.02
CA GLU A 26 5.65 6.65 6.99
C GLU A 26 6.59 6.38 5.80
N SER A 27 7.83 5.96 6.05
CA SER A 27 8.77 5.59 4.99
C SER A 27 8.27 4.41 4.16
N VAL A 28 7.69 3.39 4.79
CA VAL A 28 7.12 2.23 4.09
C VAL A 28 5.93 2.66 3.23
N TYR A 29 5.06 3.53 3.74
CA TYR A 29 3.93 4.05 2.97
C TYR A 29 4.37 4.88 1.77
N VAL A 30 5.36 5.77 1.95
CA VAL A 30 5.91 6.57 0.84
C VAL A 30 6.48 5.66 -0.23
N HIS A 31 7.33 4.70 0.15
CA HIS A 31 7.92 3.76 -0.79
C HIS A 31 6.85 2.94 -1.53
N LEU A 32 5.84 2.43 -0.83
CA LEU A 32 4.73 1.70 -1.46
C LEU A 32 3.98 2.55 -2.49
N ILE A 33 3.77 3.84 -2.20
CA ILE A 33 3.10 4.78 -3.11
C ILE A 33 3.97 5.04 -4.34
N GLU A 34 5.28 5.27 -4.17
CA GLU A 34 6.23 5.49 -5.27
C GLU A 34 6.25 4.29 -6.22
N VAL A 35 6.36 3.08 -5.68
CA VAL A 35 6.35 1.85 -6.47
C VAL A 35 5.00 1.65 -7.16
N LEU A 36 3.89 1.96 -6.48
CA LEU A 36 2.55 1.89 -7.11
C LEU A 36 2.38 2.91 -8.24
N ILE A 37 2.94 4.11 -8.14
CA ILE A 37 2.88 5.12 -9.21
C ILE A 37 3.68 4.64 -10.43
N ASP A 38 4.86 4.09 -10.21
CA ASP A 38 5.75 3.62 -11.27
C ASP A 38 5.22 2.35 -11.96
N GLN A 39 4.84 1.36 -11.17
CA GLN A 39 4.51 0.01 -11.64
C GLN A 39 3.01 -0.23 -11.82
N GLN A 40 2.15 0.70 -11.37
CA GLN A 40 0.68 0.60 -11.31
C GLN A 40 0.13 -0.51 -10.39
N GLU A 41 0.94 -1.52 -10.06
CA GLU A 41 0.62 -2.63 -9.16
C GLU A 41 1.83 -3.08 -8.34
N VAL A 42 1.58 -3.54 -7.11
CA VAL A 42 2.57 -4.08 -6.17
C VAL A 42 2.05 -5.34 -5.50
N PHE A 43 2.83 -6.41 -5.53
CA PHE A 43 2.53 -7.65 -4.83
C PHE A 43 3.21 -7.63 -3.46
N THR A 44 2.44 -7.87 -2.41
CA THR A 44 2.92 -7.98 -1.03
C THR A 44 2.45 -9.29 -0.42
N HIS A 45 2.99 -9.66 0.74
CA HIS A 45 2.55 -10.84 1.49
C HIS A 45 1.06 -10.79 1.90
N ILE A 46 0.45 -9.61 1.96
CA ILE A 46 -0.96 -9.44 2.33
C ILE A 46 -1.90 -9.37 1.11
N GLY A 47 -1.36 -9.26 -0.11
CA GLY A 47 -2.14 -9.24 -1.34
C GLY A 47 -1.55 -8.33 -2.41
N LYS A 48 -2.33 -8.16 -3.48
CA LYS A 48 -2.01 -7.28 -4.60
C LYS A 48 -2.59 -5.90 -4.36
N PHE A 49 -1.74 -4.89 -4.36
CA PHE A 49 -2.13 -3.48 -4.40
C PHE A 49 -2.08 -2.99 -5.84
N TYR A 50 -3.03 -2.18 -6.24
CA TYR A 50 -2.98 -1.49 -7.53
C TYR A 50 -3.72 -0.17 -7.44
N ILE A 51 -3.35 0.73 -8.35
CA ILE A 51 -4.00 2.01 -8.55
C ILE A 51 -5.25 1.78 -9.40
N ASP A 52 -6.43 1.94 -8.80
CA ASP A 52 -7.67 1.97 -9.57
C ASP A 52 -7.79 3.34 -10.25
N GLN A 53 -7.36 3.39 -11.51
CA GLN A 53 -7.62 4.52 -12.39
C GLN A 53 -9.11 4.55 -12.74
N GLN A 54 -9.94 4.99 -11.80
CA GLN A 54 -11.27 5.46 -12.17
C GLN A 54 -11.03 6.63 -13.12
N HIS A 55 -11.39 6.47 -14.40
CA HIS A 55 -11.46 7.56 -15.35
C HIS A 55 -12.44 8.60 -14.79
N VAL A 56 -11.95 9.49 -13.95
CA VAL A 56 -12.70 10.68 -13.56
C VAL A 56 -12.63 11.54 -14.80
N HIS A 57 -13.71 11.48 -15.58
CA HIS A 57 -13.96 12.31 -16.74
C HIS A 57 -14.10 13.78 -16.29
N ASN A 58 -12.99 14.39 -15.88
CA ASN A 58 -12.93 15.78 -15.47
C ASN A 58 -11.80 16.43 -16.25
N GLN A 59 -12.17 16.96 -17.41
CA GLN A 59 -11.44 17.91 -18.25
C GLN A 59 -11.02 19.22 -17.56
N PHE A 60 -11.01 19.33 -16.23
CA PHE A 60 -10.65 20.57 -15.56
C PHE A 60 -9.74 20.26 -14.38
N TYR A 61 -8.46 20.58 -14.56
CA TYR A 61 -7.62 21.46 -13.73
C TYR A 61 -6.14 21.14 -14.00
N LYS A 62 -5.46 22.08 -14.66
CA LYS A 62 -3.99 22.09 -14.83
C LYS A 62 -3.35 22.00 -13.44
N GLY A 63 -2.67 20.90 -13.14
CA GLY A 63 -1.64 20.85 -12.08
C GLY A 63 -1.93 20.03 -10.83
N GLN A 64 -3.01 19.27 -10.72
CA GLN A 64 -3.20 18.36 -9.58
C GLN A 64 -3.59 16.97 -10.04
N GLN A 65 -2.66 16.02 -9.90
CA GLN A 65 -2.96 14.60 -10.05
C GLN A 65 -4.07 14.24 -9.06
N LYS A 66 -5.23 13.85 -9.61
CA LYS A 66 -6.37 13.40 -8.83
C LYS A 66 -6.03 12.10 -8.13
N ILE A 67 -6.38 12.04 -6.84
CA ILE A 67 -6.20 10.89 -5.97
C ILE A 67 -6.78 9.65 -6.65
N LEU A 68 -5.89 8.71 -6.96
CA LEU A 68 -6.22 7.39 -7.43
C LEU A 68 -6.47 6.50 -6.22
N LYS A 69 -7.64 5.88 -6.14
CA LYS A 69 -7.98 4.98 -5.04
C LYS A 69 -7.05 3.76 -5.11
N ILE A 70 -6.21 3.57 -4.08
CA ILE A 70 -5.41 2.35 -3.94
C ILE A 70 -6.35 1.23 -3.47
N LYS A 71 -6.52 0.19 -4.29
CA LYS A 71 -7.31 -0.99 -3.94
C LYS A 71 -6.38 -2.12 -3.50
N LEU A 72 -6.78 -2.82 -2.44
CA LEU A 72 -6.16 -4.09 -2.02
C LEU A 72 -7.07 -5.23 -2.50
N ASN A 73 -6.54 -6.11 -3.35
CA ASN A 73 -7.15 -7.40 -3.61
C ASN A 73 -6.38 -8.48 -2.85
N LYS A 74 -7.04 -9.10 -1.86
CA LYS A 74 -6.44 -10.20 -1.11
C LYS A 74 -6.30 -11.38 -2.06
N ILE A 75 -5.08 -11.91 -2.16
CA ILE A 75 -4.85 -13.14 -2.91
C ILE A 75 -5.40 -14.27 -2.04
N GLU A 76 -6.47 -14.93 -2.47
CA GLU A 76 -6.86 -16.23 -1.89
C GLU A 76 -5.66 -17.16 -2.04
N ARG A 77 -5.20 -17.77 -0.93
CA ARG A 77 -3.95 -18.54 -0.81
C ARG A 77 -3.85 -19.79 -1.73
N GLY A 78 -4.70 -19.94 -2.74
CA GLY A 78 -4.79 -21.10 -3.63
C GLY A 78 -3.99 -21.05 -4.94
N LEU A 79 -3.55 -19.88 -5.44
CA LEU A 79 -3.01 -19.79 -6.81
C LEU A 79 -1.47 -19.75 -6.94
N ILE A 80 -0.71 -19.74 -5.83
CA ILE A 80 0.76 -19.74 -5.90
C ILE A 80 1.31 -21.11 -6.34
N ASN A 81 0.51 -22.18 -6.24
CA ASN A 81 0.97 -23.55 -6.54
C ASN A 81 0.78 -24.02 -8.00
N GLU A 82 0.15 -23.25 -8.88
CA GLU A 82 -0.07 -23.71 -10.27
C GLU A 82 1.05 -23.34 -11.25
N ARG A 83 1.89 -22.33 -10.94
CA ARG A 83 3.04 -21.98 -11.78
C ARG A 83 4.29 -22.84 -11.53
N SER A 84 4.28 -23.66 -10.48
CA SER A 84 5.41 -24.52 -10.09
C SER A 84 5.33 -25.95 -10.66
N LYS A 85 4.32 -26.24 -11.50
CA LYS A 85 4.24 -27.49 -12.26
C LYS A 85 4.33 -27.19 -13.76
N LYS A 86 5.57 -27.04 -14.23
CA LYS A 86 5.94 -27.24 -15.63
C LYS A 86 7.01 -28.30 -15.68
#